data_AF-A0A0P8WXR9-F1
#
_entry.id   AF-A0A0P8WXR9-F1
#
_cell.length_a   1.000
_cell.length_b   1.000
_cell.length_c   1.000
_cell.angle_alpha   90.00
_cell.angle_beta   90.00
_cell.angle_gamma   90.00
#
_symmetry.space_group_name_H-M   'P 1'
#
loop_
_entity.id
_entity.type
_entity.pdbx_description
1 polymer ?
#
loop_
_entity_poly.entity_id
_entity_poly.type
_entity_poly.pdbx_seq_one_letter_code
_entity_poly.pdbx_strand_id
1 'polypeptide(L)'
;MPVVQISPEFTIDSVYNNLDDYNFGLMIDQSLAEELELTDTPGIKLIPSQTCLTTVISSEGAGHIMASMLHDAVNYMEDNGMKMCGNAWGSTIGSYSEGNIHKRYHEIYIPIEFIR
;
A
#
# COMPACT_ATOMS: atom_id res chain seq x y z
N MET A 1 16.91 4.85 -7.08
CA MET A 1 15.80 4.01 -6.59
C MET A 1 15.62 2.84 -7.54
N PRO A 2 15.12 1.68 -7.09
CA PRO A 2 14.80 0.58 -8.00
C PRO A 2 13.77 1.04 -9.03
N VAL A 3 13.93 0.55 -10.26
CA VAL A 3 13.12 0.90 -11.44
C VAL A 3 11.67 0.40 -11.31
N VAL A 4 11.49 -0.68 -10.53
CA VAL A 4 10.20 -1.32 -10.23
C VAL A 4 10.14 -1.59 -8.73
N GLN A 5 9.00 -1.30 -8.10
CA GLN A 5 8.76 -1.53 -6.68
C GLN A 5 7.72 -2.64 -6.47
N ILE A 6 7.93 -3.47 -5.44
CA ILE A 6 6.89 -4.40 -4.97
C ILE A 6 5.84 -3.56 -4.25
N SER A 7 4.59 -3.69 -4.69
CA SER A 7 3.49 -2.87 -4.20
C SER A 7 2.40 -3.74 -3.59
N PRO A 8 2.15 -3.64 -2.27
CA PRO A 8 0.94 -4.19 -1.67
C PRO A 8 -0.28 -3.31 -2.00
N GLU A 9 -1.45 -3.91 -2.18
CA GLU A 9 -2.76 -3.24 -2.24
C GLU A 9 -3.71 -3.89 -1.24
N PHE A 10 -4.42 -3.07 -0.47
CA PHE A 10 -5.47 -3.48 0.47
C PHE A 10 -6.78 -2.82 0.08
N THR A 11 -7.83 -3.63 -0.11
CA THR A 11 -9.14 -3.09 -0.44
C THR A 11 -9.75 -2.35 0.75
N ILE A 12 -10.60 -1.37 0.48
CA ILE A 12 -11.38 -0.67 1.53
C ILE A 12 -12.11 -1.69 2.42
N ASP A 13 -12.70 -2.71 1.81
CA ASP A 13 -13.44 -3.77 2.50
C ASP A 13 -12.52 -4.58 3.41
N SER A 14 -11.34 -4.99 2.91
CA SER A 14 -10.35 -5.71 3.71
C SER A 14 -9.92 -4.92 4.94
N VAL A 15 -9.70 -3.62 4.79
CA VAL A 15 -9.24 -2.75 5.89
C VAL A 15 -10.33 -2.53 6.93
N TYR A 16 -11.55 -2.17 6.52
CA TYR A 16 -12.63 -1.90 7.48
C TYR A 16 -13.21 -3.16 8.13
N ASN A 17 -13.19 -4.30 7.43
CA ASN A 17 -13.72 -5.57 7.95
C ASN A 17 -12.64 -6.53 8.49
N ASN A 18 -11.37 -6.09 8.54
CA ASN A 18 -10.23 -6.91 8.97
C ASN A 18 -10.15 -8.25 8.23
N LEU A 19 -10.30 -8.24 6.90
CA LEU A 19 -10.11 -9.43 6.07
C LEU A 19 -8.62 -9.61 5.76
N ASP A 20 -8.19 -10.86 5.67
CA ASP A 20 -6.79 -11.21 5.36
C ASP A 20 -6.44 -11.06 3.86
N ASP A 21 -7.34 -10.46 3.08
CA ASP A 21 -7.20 -10.31 1.63
C ASP A 21 -6.35 -9.08 1.29
N TYR A 22 -5.22 -9.33 0.62
CA TYR A 22 -4.37 -8.30 0.02
C TYR A 22 -3.85 -8.79 -1.34
N ASN A 23 -3.48 -7.84 -2.20
CA ASN A 23 -2.85 -8.13 -3.49
C ASN A 23 -1.39 -7.65 -3.47
N PHE A 24 -0.52 -8.36 -4.21
CA PHE A 24 0.79 -7.85 -4.58
C PHE A 24 0.84 -7.58 -6.07
N GLY A 25 1.36 -6.42 -6.41
CA GLY A 25 1.69 -6.03 -7.77
C GLY A 25 3.09 -5.45 -7.87
N LEU A 26 3.36 -4.91 -9.05
CA LEU A 26 4.55 -4.13 -9.34
C LEU A 26 4.12 -2.71 -9.66
N MET A 27 4.85 -1.74 -9.12
CA MET A 27 4.67 -0.32 -9.43
C MET A 27 5.92 0.20 -10.14
N ILE A 28 5.69 1.05 -11.12
CA ILE A 28 6.72 1.83 -11.82
C ILE A 28 6.30 3.29 -11.83
N ASP A 29 7.27 4.18 -11.97
CA ASP A 29 6.98 5.60 -12.19
C ASP A 29 6.24 5.78 -13.52
N GLN A 30 5.29 6.73 -13.56
CA GLN A 30 4.48 6.99 -14.75
C GLN A 30 5.34 7.39 -15.95
N SER A 31 6.37 8.23 -15.76
CA SER A 31 7.24 8.67 -16.87
C SER A 31 7.98 7.51 -17.52
N LEU A 32 8.38 6.53 -16.71
CA LEU A 32 9.01 5.31 -17.20
C LEU A 32 7.99 4.38 -17.89
N ALA A 33 6.76 4.29 -17.35
CA ALA A 33 5.69 3.53 -18.00
C ALA A 33 5.38 4.07 -19.39
N GLU A 34 5.39 5.40 -19.55
CA GLU A 34 5.20 6.09 -20.83
C GLU A 34 6.39 5.85 -21.77
N GLU A 35 7.63 6.00 -21.29
CA GLU A 35 8.84 5.76 -22.08
C GLU A 35 8.91 4.33 -22.64
N LEU A 36 8.44 3.36 -21.86
CA LEU A 36 8.44 1.94 -22.22
C LEU A 36 7.16 1.48 -22.94
N GLU A 37 6.24 2.40 -23.26
CA GLU A 37 4.95 2.11 -23.89
C GLU A 37 4.11 1.06 -23.12
N LEU A 38 4.25 1.05 -21.79
CA LEU A 38 3.57 0.08 -20.92
C LEU A 38 2.12 0.49 -20.60
N THR A 39 1.73 1.74 -20.84
CA THR A 39 0.42 2.29 -20.41
C THR A 39 -0.80 1.50 -20.89
N ASP A 40 -0.71 0.81 -22.02
CA ASP A 40 -1.79 -0.01 -22.60
C ASP A 40 -1.67 -1.52 -22.29
N THR A 41 -0.73 -1.92 -21.44
CA THR A 41 -0.52 -3.33 -21.08
C THR A 41 -1.72 -3.86 -20.29
N PRO A 42 -2.29 -5.03 -20.66
CA PRO A 42 -3.36 -5.64 -19.90
C PRO A 42 -2.98 -5.84 -18.43
N GLY A 43 -3.83 -5.36 -17.52
CA GLY A 43 -3.62 -5.47 -16.07
C GLY A 43 -2.88 -4.29 -15.44
N ILE A 44 -2.42 -3.30 -16.22
CA ILE A 44 -1.93 -2.03 -15.67
C ILE A 44 -3.09 -1.15 -15.20
N LYS A 45 -2.89 -0.51 -14.07
CA LYS A 45 -3.80 0.45 -13.45
C LYS A 45 -3.01 1.72 -13.12
N LEU A 46 -3.50 2.86 -13.61
CA LEU A 46 -2.99 4.16 -13.18
C LEU A 46 -3.47 4.44 -11.75
N ILE A 47 -2.56 4.82 -10.87
CA ILE A 47 -2.89 5.32 -9.54
C ILE A 47 -2.91 6.85 -9.60
N PRO A 48 -4.07 7.51 -9.41
CA PRO A 48 -4.18 8.95 -9.56
C PRO A 48 -3.48 9.68 -8.41
N SER A 49 -2.98 10.88 -8.71
CA SER A 49 -2.51 11.81 -7.67
C SER A 49 -3.70 12.27 -6.82
N GLN A 50 -3.63 12.03 -5.52
CA GLN A 50 -4.69 12.34 -4.56
C GLN A 50 -4.11 12.53 -3.15
N THR A 51 -4.93 13.08 -2.24
CA THR A 51 -4.52 13.23 -0.84
C THR A 51 -4.54 11.86 -0.15
N CYS A 52 -3.44 11.51 0.50
CA CYS A 52 -3.30 10.25 1.22
C CYS A 52 -2.83 10.49 2.66
N LEU A 53 -3.28 9.63 3.58
CA LEU A 53 -2.59 9.39 4.84
C LEU A 53 -1.45 8.40 4.56
N THR A 54 -0.23 8.75 4.96
CA THR A 54 0.94 7.87 4.80
C THR A 54 1.29 7.23 6.13
N THR A 55 1.54 5.93 6.13
CA THR A 55 2.02 5.17 7.29
C THR A 55 3.07 4.14 6.89
N VAL A 56 3.77 3.56 7.87
CA VAL A 56 4.73 2.46 7.65
C VAL A 56 4.27 1.26 8.46
N ILE A 57 4.18 0.11 7.80
CA ILE A 57 3.91 -1.17 8.45
C ILE A 57 5.12 -2.10 8.30
N SER A 58 5.27 -3.03 9.23
CA SER A 58 6.32 -4.06 9.20
C SER A 58 5.73 -5.46 9.18
N SER A 59 6.30 -6.35 8.36
CA SER A 59 5.96 -7.78 8.32
C SER A 59 7.19 -8.62 8.69
N GLU A 60 7.00 -9.71 9.43
CA GLU A 60 8.09 -10.56 9.94
C GLU A 60 7.91 -12.05 9.59
N GLY A 61 9.03 -12.72 9.26
CA GLY A 61 9.12 -14.17 9.07
C GLY A 61 8.31 -14.68 7.87
N ALA A 62 7.55 -15.76 8.08
CA ALA A 62 6.55 -16.26 7.14
C ALA A 62 5.22 -15.49 7.25
N GLY A 63 5.11 -14.53 8.17
CA GLY A 63 3.93 -13.68 8.33
C GLY A 63 3.73 -12.85 7.09
N HIS A 64 2.55 -13.01 6.48
CA HIS A 64 2.10 -12.18 5.38
C HIS A 64 1.73 -10.78 5.89
N ILE A 65 1.75 -9.79 5.00
CA ILE A 65 1.11 -8.50 5.30
C ILE A 65 -0.39 -8.76 5.54
N MET A 66 -1.02 -7.99 6.41
CA MET A 66 -2.45 -8.15 6.70
C MET A 66 -3.11 -6.78 6.76
N ALA A 67 -4.37 -6.68 6.36
CA ALA A 67 -5.11 -5.42 6.42
C ALA A 67 -5.24 -4.89 7.86
N SER A 68 -5.27 -5.79 8.85
CA SER A 68 -5.27 -5.46 10.28
C SER A 68 -4.06 -4.63 10.73
N MET A 69 -2.95 -4.67 9.99
CA MET A 69 -1.78 -3.82 10.25
C MET A 69 -2.05 -2.33 10.00
N LEU A 70 -3.16 -1.98 9.33
CA LEU A 70 -3.58 -0.59 9.08
C LEU A 70 -4.57 -0.08 10.13
N HIS A 71 -4.94 -0.87 11.13
CA HIS A 71 -5.96 -0.49 12.12
C HIS A 71 -5.63 0.80 12.87
N ASP A 72 -4.36 1.00 13.26
CA ASP A 72 -3.94 2.23 13.93
C ASP A 72 -4.08 3.47 13.02
N ALA A 73 -3.84 3.29 11.72
CA ALA A 73 -4.06 4.36 10.74
C ALA A 73 -5.54 4.65 10.55
N VAL A 74 -6.41 3.63 10.61
CA VAL A 74 -7.88 3.80 10.58
C VAL A 74 -8.36 4.57 11.81
N ASN A 75 -7.92 4.18 13.01
CA ASN A 75 -8.28 4.88 14.24
C ASN A 75 -7.84 6.35 14.20
N TYR A 76 -6.61 6.61 13.73
CA TYR A 76 -6.13 7.98 13.52
C TYR A 76 -7.01 8.76 12.51
N MET A 77 -7.45 8.12 11.43
CA MET A 77 -8.37 8.76 10.47
C MET A 77 -9.68 9.16 11.14
N GLU A 78 -10.31 8.24 11.88
CA GLU A 78 -11.58 8.48 12.56
C GLU A 78 -11.47 9.63 13.58
N ASP A 79 -10.43 9.63 14.41
CA ASP A 79 -10.18 10.66 15.42
C ASP A 79 -9.96 12.07 14.83
N ASN A 80 -9.59 12.14 13.55
CA ASN A 80 -9.27 13.39 12.85
C ASN A 80 -10.27 13.71 11.72
N GLY A 81 -11.44 13.06 11.69
CA GLY A 81 -12.50 13.35 10.73
C GLY A 81 -12.10 13.02 9.29
N MET A 82 -11.39 11.92 9.08
CA MET A 82 -10.99 11.41 7.78
C MET A 82 -11.61 10.03 7.53
N LYS A 83 -11.76 9.65 6.26
CA LYS A 83 -12.15 8.29 5.88
C LYS A 83 -11.44 7.86 4.60
N MET A 84 -11.32 6.55 4.40
CA MET A 84 -10.79 6.00 3.15
C MET A 84 -11.73 6.32 1.99
N CYS A 85 -11.18 6.84 0.90
CA CYS A 85 -11.90 7.08 -0.36
C CYS A 85 -11.40 6.20 -1.52
N GLY A 86 -10.44 5.32 -1.24
CA GLY A 86 -9.84 4.39 -2.21
C GLY A 86 -9.08 3.26 -1.51
N ASN A 87 -8.70 2.24 -2.28
CA ASN A 87 -7.84 1.17 -1.78
C ASN A 87 -6.50 1.73 -1.29
N ALA A 88 -6.02 1.23 -0.15
CA ALA A 88 -4.67 1.54 0.29
C ALA A 88 -3.67 0.78 -0.58
N TRP A 89 -2.54 1.39 -0.87
CA TRP A 89 -1.47 0.79 -1.67
C TRP A 89 -0.12 1.23 -1.13
N GLY A 90 0.97 0.59 -1.52
CA GLY A 90 2.26 0.97 -0.97
C GLY A 90 3.47 0.56 -1.79
N SER A 91 4.64 0.72 -1.18
CA SER A 91 5.89 0.20 -1.69
C SER A 91 6.70 -0.46 -0.58
N THR A 92 7.32 -1.61 -0.86
CA THR A 92 8.32 -2.19 0.04
C THR A 92 9.58 -1.33 0.01
N ILE A 93 9.89 -0.65 1.12
CA ILE A 93 11.00 0.32 1.21
C ILE A 93 12.28 -0.28 1.80
N GLY A 94 12.18 -1.46 2.44
CA GLY A 94 13.33 -2.09 3.04
C GLY A 94 13.07 -3.51 3.48
N SER A 95 14.13 -4.31 3.46
CA SER A 95 14.14 -5.65 4.02
C SER A 95 15.44 -5.91 4.73
N TYR A 96 15.38 -6.54 5.89
CA TYR A 96 16.57 -7.03 6.59
C TYR A 96 16.30 -8.40 7.19
N SER A 97 17.37 -9.13 7.47
CA SER A 97 17.28 -10.43 8.13
C SER A 97 17.91 -10.34 9.50
N GLU A 98 17.19 -10.82 10.50
CA GLU A 98 17.70 -11.00 11.87
C GLU A 98 17.68 -12.50 12.17
N GLY A 99 18.86 -13.13 12.12
CA GLY A 99 18.96 -14.59 12.11
C GLY A 99 18.26 -15.20 10.88
N ASN A 100 17.29 -16.08 11.12
CA ASN A 100 16.48 -16.72 10.07
C ASN A 100 15.13 -16.03 9.82
N ILE A 101 14.89 -14.85 10.42
CA ILE A 101 13.64 -14.12 10.29
C ILE A 101 13.84 -12.98 9.29
N HIS A 102 13.11 -13.04 8.18
CA HIS A 102 13.06 -11.93 7.22
C HIS A 102 12.07 -10.88 7.69
N LYS A 103 12.51 -9.64 7.79
CA LYS A 103 11.67 -8.49 8.16
C LYS A 103 11.60 -7.54 6.97
N ARG A 104 10.41 -7.00 6.70
CA ARG A 104 10.17 -6.03 5.63
C ARG A 104 9.41 -4.84 6.17
N TYR A 105 9.72 -3.67 5.63
CA TYR A 105 9.00 -2.43 5.86
C TYR A 105 8.29 -2.01 4.57
N HIS A 106 7.04 -1.61 4.70
CA HIS A 106 6.20 -1.15 3.62
C HIS A 106 5.71 0.25 3.94
N GLU A 107 6.00 1.21 3.08
CA GLU A 107 5.36 2.52 3.11
C GLU A 107 3.99 2.38 2.43
N ILE A 108 2.93 2.73 3.14
CA ILE A 108 1.54 2.60 2.70
C ILE A 108 0.93 3.99 2.57
N TYR A 109 0.25 4.21 1.45
CA TYR A 109 -0.54 5.37 1.15
C TYR A 109 -2.02 4.98 1.16
N ILE A 110 -2.78 5.63 2.03
CA ILE A 110 -4.21 5.42 2.21
C ILE A 110 -4.94 6.62 1.61
N PRO A 111 -5.64 6.50 0.47
CA PRO A 111 -6.42 7.60 -0.08
C PRO A 111 -7.50 8.06 0.90
N ILE A 112 -7.55 9.36 1.19
CA ILE A 112 -8.49 9.93 2.18
C ILE A 112 -9.38 11.04 1.61
N GLU A 113 -10.52 11.20 2.25
CA GLU A 113 -11.32 12.42 2.20
C GLU A 113 -11.67 12.90 3.62
N PHE A 114 -11.79 14.21 3.79
CA PHE A 114 -12.21 14.82 5.05
C PHE A 114 -13.73 14.76 5.18
N ILE A 115 -14.20 14.26 6.31
CA ILE A 115 -15.61 14.27 6.69
C ILE A 115 -15.97 15.72 7.04
N ARG A 116 -16.87 16.31 6.25
CA ARG A 116 -17.42 17.66 6.48
C ARG A 116 -18.66 17.59 7.36
#